data_AF-A0A9C8DGT1-F1
#
_entry.id   AF-A0A9C8DGT1-F1
#
_cell.length_a   1.000
_cell.length_b   1.000
_cell.length_c   1.000
_cell.angle_alpha   90.00
_cell.angle_beta   90.00
_cell.angle_gamma   90.00
#
_symmetry.space_group_name_H-M   'P 1'
#
loop_
_entity.id
_entity.type
_entity.pdbx_description
1 polymer ?
#
loop_
_entity_poly.entity_id
_entity_poly.type
_entity_poly.pdbx_seq_one_letter_code
_entity_poly.pdbx_strand_id
1 'polypeptide(L)'
;MTARLARDIRLAATATDYHRIGNQVDEQLAFSYFYPVIGEKIGVWPWGETADEFSWRYLGTYAATALDCTRNAATEGSLHEAEFIAPVTRDGDQVNLIGYIFEQEGCQLPWKEKETLNRLQLGGERTYGWGRVESVGELQPCEGPLFGGQYTVEPDTWPPVLTAGENVRLLAHALAAGFDDNGAIHQAVRNVQGQIEPLVGRETVSHNRFGIRHSPARICYVPGAHVKEKTQVQIGPFGIWEAMDDI
;
A
#
# COMPACT_ATOMS: atom_id res chain seq x y z
N MET A 1 3.96 -8.56 0.80
CA MET A 1 3.94 -9.71 1.73
C MET A 1 4.10 -11.05 1.00
N THR A 2 3.21 -11.42 0.07
CA THR A 2 3.17 -12.69 -0.68
C THR A 2 4.53 -13.23 -1.15
N ALA A 3 5.30 -12.42 -1.88
CA ALA A 3 6.57 -12.86 -2.44
C ALA A 3 7.63 -13.21 -1.38
N ARG A 4 7.53 -12.63 -0.18
CA ARG A 4 8.43 -12.94 0.94
C ARG A 4 8.02 -14.27 1.57
N LEU A 5 6.75 -14.38 1.98
CA LEU A 5 6.20 -15.60 2.57
C LEU A 5 6.41 -16.83 1.67
N ALA A 6 6.17 -16.71 0.36
CA ALA A 6 6.36 -17.81 -0.57
C ALA A 6 7.81 -18.34 -0.57
N ARG A 7 8.81 -17.47 -0.46
CA ARG A 7 10.24 -17.83 -0.45
C ARG A 7 10.69 -18.42 0.88
N ASP A 8 10.06 -18.01 1.97
CA ASP A 8 10.43 -18.44 3.32
C ASP A 8 9.89 -19.82 3.61
N ILE A 9 8.69 -20.10 3.11
CA ILE A 9 8.09 -21.42 3.16
C ILE A 9 8.83 -22.39 2.23
N ARG A 10 9.32 -21.92 1.07
CA ARG A 10 10.03 -22.78 0.10
C ARG A 10 11.11 -22.02 -0.68
N LEU A 11 12.37 -22.43 -0.48
CA LEU A 11 13.56 -21.88 -1.17
C LEU A 11 13.44 -21.86 -2.71
N ALA A 12 12.71 -22.83 -3.29
CA ALA A 12 12.39 -22.90 -4.72
C ALA A 12 10.88 -22.84 -4.95
N ALA A 13 10.24 -21.75 -4.49
CA ALA A 13 8.82 -21.51 -4.67
C ALA A 13 8.42 -21.48 -6.15
N THR A 14 7.45 -22.31 -6.49
CA THR A 14 6.87 -22.42 -7.83
C THR A 14 5.82 -21.34 -8.07
N ALA A 15 5.39 -21.12 -9.32
CA ALA A 15 4.27 -20.20 -9.60
C ALA A 15 3.00 -20.55 -8.81
N THR A 16 2.71 -21.85 -8.64
CA THR A 16 1.59 -22.34 -7.82
C THR A 16 1.72 -21.91 -6.35
N ASP A 17 2.93 -21.89 -5.79
CA ASP A 17 3.15 -21.42 -4.42
C ASP A 17 2.88 -19.92 -4.28
N TYR A 18 3.30 -19.10 -5.26
CA TYR A 18 3.00 -17.66 -5.26
C TYR A 18 1.51 -17.38 -5.35
N HIS A 19 0.78 -18.11 -6.20
CA HIS A 19 -0.67 -17.99 -6.30
C HIS A 19 -1.37 -18.42 -5.01
N ARG A 20 -1.02 -19.58 -4.46
CA ARG A 20 -1.61 -20.09 -3.21
C ARG A 20 -1.38 -19.13 -2.04
N ILE A 21 -0.14 -18.68 -1.84
CA ILE A 21 0.19 -17.74 -0.77
C ILE A 21 -0.44 -16.37 -1.05
N GLY A 22 -0.56 -15.95 -2.30
CA GLY A 22 -1.25 -14.72 -2.69
C GLY A 22 -2.69 -14.74 -2.23
N ASN A 23 -3.42 -15.79 -2.60
CA ASN A 23 -4.81 -15.98 -2.18
C ASN A 23 -4.93 -16.01 -0.65
N GLN A 24 -4.07 -16.74 0.05
CA GLN A 24 -4.11 -16.76 1.53
C GLN A 24 -3.84 -15.38 2.14
N VAL A 25 -2.93 -14.59 1.55
CA VAL A 25 -2.69 -13.21 2.01
C VAL A 25 -3.93 -12.37 1.77
N ASP A 26 -4.55 -12.43 0.58
CA ASP A 26 -5.71 -11.63 0.25
C ASP A 26 -6.97 -12.04 1.05
N GLU A 27 -7.08 -13.32 1.41
CA GLU A 27 -8.20 -13.87 2.20
C GLU A 27 -8.05 -13.64 3.70
N GLN A 28 -6.83 -13.67 4.25
CA GLN A 28 -6.59 -13.67 5.71
C GLN A 28 -5.91 -12.42 6.24
N LEU A 29 -5.35 -11.57 5.36
CA LEU A 29 -4.69 -10.32 5.73
C LEU A 29 -5.25 -9.16 4.92
N ALA A 30 -5.43 -8.03 5.59
CA ALA A 30 -5.71 -6.76 4.92
C ALA A 30 -4.75 -5.70 5.43
N PHE A 31 -4.47 -4.71 4.60
CA PHE A 31 -3.45 -3.70 4.87
C PHE A 31 -4.07 -2.33 4.71
N SER A 32 -3.81 -1.45 5.68
CA SER A 32 -3.94 -0.02 5.42
C SER A 32 -2.80 0.46 4.52
N TYR A 33 -2.91 1.70 4.05
CA TYR A 33 -1.75 2.39 3.51
C TYR A 33 -0.79 2.71 4.65
N PHE A 34 0.50 2.82 4.32
CA PHE A 34 1.56 3.16 5.25
C PHE A 34 2.03 4.58 4.96
N TYR A 35 2.06 5.42 5.99
CA TYR A 35 2.37 6.84 5.89
C TYR A 35 3.73 7.15 6.51
N PRO A 36 4.55 8.01 5.88
CA PRO A 36 5.82 8.41 6.45
C PRO A 36 5.63 9.30 7.67
N VAL A 37 6.44 9.05 8.70
CA VAL A 37 6.44 9.79 9.96
C VAL A 37 7.85 9.99 10.48
N ILE A 38 8.04 11.07 11.25
CA ILE A 38 9.16 11.21 12.18
C ILE A 38 8.62 10.89 13.57
N GLY A 39 9.25 9.96 14.28
CA GLY A 39 8.76 9.46 15.57
C GLY A 39 7.56 8.52 15.40
N GLU A 40 6.46 8.77 16.11
CA GLU A 40 5.35 7.83 16.28
C GLU A 40 3.99 8.31 15.76
N LYS A 41 3.90 9.56 15.26
CA LYS A 41 2.62 10.17 14.85
C LYS A 41 2.72 10.81 13.48
N ILE A 42 1.62 10.73 12.73
CA ILE A 42 1.49 11.40 11.44
C ILE A 42 1.25 12.89 11.69
N GLY A 43 2.27 13.71 11.41
CA GLY A 43 2.18 15.16 11.50
C GLY A 43 2.00 15.87 10.16
N VAL A 44 2.32 15.19 9.05
CA VAL A 44 2.39 15.80 7.71
C VAL A 44 1.76 14.86 6.70
N TRP A 45 0.73 15.33 6.01
CA TRP A 45 -0.03 14.58 5.02
C TRP A 45 0.35 14.98 3.58
N PRO A 46 0.28 14.07 2.60
CA PRO A 46 0.57 14.36 1.19
C PRO A 46 -0.53 15.15 0.47
N TRP A 47 -1.45 15.74 1.22
CA TRP A 47 -2.58 16.51 0.72
C TRP A 47 -2.89 17.68 1.65
N GLY A 48 -3.77 18.57 1.20
CA GLY A 48 -4.20 19.72 2.00
C GLY A 48 -3.05 20.70 2.26
N GLU A 49 -3.11 21.37 3.41
CA GLU A 49 -2.18 22.46 3.76
C GLU A 49 -0.73 21.98 3.98
N THR A 50 -0.52 20.69 4.27
CA THR A 50 0.80 20.12 4.53
C THR A 50 1.44 19.47 3.31
N ALA A 51 0.82 19.53 2.12
CA ALA A 51 1.29 18.82 0.94
C ALA A 51 2.69 19.27 0.47
N ASP A 52 2.96 20.57 0.54
CA ASP A 52 4.28 21.12 0.18
C ASP A 52 5.35 20.71 1.20
N GLU A 53 5.00 20.71 2.48
CA GLU A 53 5.87 20.21 3.55
C GLU A 53 6.13 18.71 3.40
N PHE A 54 5.12 17.91 3.03
CA PHE A 54 5.27 16.49 2.75
C PHE A 54 6.27 16.26 1.62
N SER A 55 6.07 16.96 0.51
CA SER A 55 6.93 16.87 -0.67
C SER A 55 8.37 17.30 -0.34
N TRP A 56 8.52 18.36 0.46
CA TRP A 56 9.83 18.82 0.88
C TRP A 56 10.51 17.85 1.86
N ARG A 57 9.76 17.28 2.80
CA ARG A 57 10.33 16.51 3.91
C ARG A 57 10.60 15.06 3.53
N TYR A 58 9.69 14.43 2.80
CA TYR A 58 9.70 12.98 2.58
C TYR A 58 10.00 12.58 1.14
N LEU A 59 9.82 13.46 0.14
CA LEU A 59 10.09 13.08 -1.25
C LEU A 59 11.54 13.40 -1.66
N GLY A 60 12.15 12.39 -2.27
CA GLY A 60 13.40 12.48 -2.99
C GLY A 60 13.23 12.06 -4.44
N THR A 61 14.18 12.47 -5.26
CA THR A 61 14.18 12.22 -6.71
C THR A 61 15.52 11.62 -7.10
N TYR A 62 15.48 10.60 -7.96
CA TYR A 62 16.68 10.00 -8.54
C TYR A 62 16.56 9.95 -10.07
N ALA A 63 17.47 10.62 -10.76
CA ALA A 63 17.60 10.54 -12.21
C ALA A 63 18.58 9.42 -12.58
N ALA A 64 18.16 8.57 -13.52
CA ALA A 64 18.94 7.42 -13.98
C ALA A 64 18.90 7.34 -15.51
N THR A 65 19.97 6.83 -16.12
CA THR A 65 20.04 6.57 -17.55
C THR A 65 20.78 5.26 -17.79
N ALA A 66 20.38 4.51 -18.81
CA ALA A 66 21.11 3.32 -19.21
C ALA A 66 22.38 3.74 -19.99
N LEU A 67 23.45 2.95 -19.85
CA LEU A 67 24.71 3.19 -20.55
C LEU A 67 24.78 2.32 -21.81
N ASP A 68 25.13 2.94 -22.94
CA ASP A 68 25.60 2.26 -24.14
C ASP A 68 27.11 2.04 -24.01
N CYS A 69 27.48 0.85 -23.54
CA CYS A 69 28.88 0.45 -23.35
C CYS A 69 29.66 0.37 -24.68
N THR A 70 28.99 0.34 -25.85
CA THR A 70 29.66 0.33 -27.15
C THR A 70 30.06 1.73 -27.60
N ARG A 71 29.29 2.75 -27.17
CA ARG A 71 29.51 4.15 -27.53
C ARG A 71 30.09 4.99 -26.39
N ASN A 72 30.28 4.40 -25.20
CA ASN A 72 30.63 5.11 -23.97
C ASN A 72 29.73 6.34 -23.74
N ALA A 73 28.44 6.17 -24.01
CA ALA A 73 27.44 7.24 -23.96
C ALA A 73 26.18 6.77 -23.22
N ALA A 74 25.28 7.69 -22.91
CA ALA A 74 23.95 7.32 -22.46
C ALA A 74 23.16 6.69 -23.62
N THR A 75 22.41 5.62 -23.34
CA THR A 75 21.45 5.05 -24.28
C THR A 75 20.35 6.07 -24.52
N GLU A 76 20.13 6.41 -25.79
CA GLU A 76 19.14 7.39 -26.19
C GLU A 76 17.74 7.01 -25.68
N GLY A 77 17.03 7.99 -25.12
CA GLY A 77 15.68 7.79 -24.57
C GLY A 77 15.59 6.99 -23.27
N SER A 78 16.73 6.62 -22.65
CA SER A 78 16.75 5.85 -21.40
C SER A 78 16.81 6.69 -20.12
N LEU A 79 16.94 8.02 -20.26
CA LEU A 79 16.86 8.93 -19.13
C LEU A 79 15.46 8.86 -18.53
N HIS A 80 15.39 8.49 -17.26
CA HIS A 80 14.17 8.46 -16.48
C HIS A 80 14.44 8.99 -15.08
N GLU A 81 13.37 9.45 -14.44
CA GLU A 81 13.38 9.98 -13.10
C GLU A 81 12.39 9.17 -12.26
N ALA A 82 12.81 8.82 -11.04
CA ALA A 82 11.97 8.12 -10.09
C ALA A 82 11.92 8.90 -8.78
N GLU A 83 10.70 9.20 -8.34
CA GLU A 83 10.43 9.75 -7.02
C GLU A 83 10.33 8.62 -5.98
N PHE A 84 10.78 8.90 -4.77
CA PHE A 84 10.76 7.93 -3.67
C PHE A 84 10.54 8.61 -2.31
N ILE A 85 10.03 7.84 -1.34
CA ILE A 85 10.05 8.25 0.06
C ILE A 85 11.48 8.14 0.57
N ALA A 86 12.08 9.26 0.94
CA ALA A 86 13.44 9.32 1.46
C ALA A 86 13.54 8.58 2.80
N PRO A 87 14.61 7.78 3.02
CA PRO A 87 14.80 7.05 4.28
C PRO A 87 15.15 7.98 5.45
N VAL A 88 15.66 9.18 5.16
CA VAL A 88 15.94 10.24 6.12
C VAL A 88 15.44 11.56 5.56
N THR A 89 15.00 12.47 6.42
CA THR A 89 14.60 13.82 6.01
C THR A 89 15.82 14.66 5.63
N ARG A 90 15.57 15.83 5.04
CA ARG A 90 16.64 16.79 4.67
C ARG A 90 17.41 17.31 5.89
N ASP A 91 16.76 17.31 7.06
CA ASP A 91 17.36 17.72 8.33
C ASP A 91 18.09 16.56 9.04
N GLY A 92 18.03 15.34 8.49
CA GLY A 92 18.74 14.16 8.99
C GLY A 92 17.93 13.24 9.90
N ASP A 93 16.63 13.48 10.07
CA ASP A 93 15.77 12.63 10.90
C ASP A 93 15.40 11.33 10.19
N GLN A 94 15.32 10.23 10.94
CA GLN A 94 14.89 8.94 10.42
C GLN A 94 13.41 8.98 10.02
N VAL A 95 13.11 8.57 8.78
CA VAL A 95 11.74 8.40 8.31
C VAL A 95 11.29 6.98 8.62
N ASN A 96 10.20 6.85 9.37
CA ASN A 96 9.51 5.60 9.66
C ASN A 96 8.21 5.54 8.86
N LEU A 97 7.60 4.35 8.79
CA LEU A 97 6.28 4.15 8.21
C LEU A 97 5.30 3.67 9.28
N ILE A 98 4.15 4.32 9.38
CA ILE A 98 3.05 3.88 10.26
C ILE A 98 1.85 3.44 9.43
N GLY A 99 1.27 2.31 9.83
CA GLY A 99 0.10 1.72 9.18
C GLY A 99 -0.35 0.50 9.99
N TYR A 100 -1.42 -0.13 9.51
CA TYR A 100 -2.13 -1.19 10.20
C TYR A 100 -2.22 -2.43 9.31
N ILE A 101 -2.04 -3.58 9.94
CA ILE A 101 -2.23 -4.89 9.33
C ILE A 101 -3.37 -5.54 10.09
N PHE A 102 -4.42 -5.91 9.37
CA PHE A 102 -5.56 -6.64 9.91
C PHE A 102 -5.37 -8.11 9.62
N GLU A 103 -5.66 -8.93 10.61
CA GLU A 103 -5.52 -10.37 10.55
C GLU A 103 -6.87 -11.01 10.83
N GLN A 104 -7.30 -11.90 9.94
CA GLN A 104 -8.49 -12.71 10.15
C GLN A 104 -8.23 -13.74 11.27
N GLU A 105 -9.23 -14.00 12.10
CA GLU A 105 -9.14 -15.04 13.12
C GLU A 105 -8.73 -16.38 12.50
N GLY A 106 -7.75 -17.05 13.11
CA GLY A 106 -7.23 -18.32 12.63
C GLY A 106 -6.20 -18.23 11.50
N CYS A 107 -5.69 -17.04 11.16
CA CYS A 107 -4.63 -16.87 10.18
C CYS A 107 -3.42 -17.77 10.48
N GLN A 108 -3.01 -18.58 9.48
CA GLN A 108 -1.90 -19.54 9.62
C GLN A 108 -0.61 -19.02 8.96
N LEU A 109 -0.62 -17.80 8.43
CA LEU A 109 0.55 -17.23 7.76
C LEU A 109 1.59 -16.79 8.79
N PRO A 110 2.87 -17.16 8.64
CA PRO A 110 3.95 -16.73 9.54
C PRO A 110 4.40 -15.28 9.28
N TRP A 111 3.44 -14.37 9.08
CA TRP A 111 3.73 -12.99 8.66
C TRP A 111 4.31 -12.13 9.79
N LYS A 112 4.01 -12.45 11.05
CA LYS A 112 4.53 -11.77 12.24
C LYS A 112 5.97 -12.15 12.59
N GLU A 113 6.53 -13.17 11.93
CA GLU A 113 7.90 -13.58 12.17
C GLU A 113 8.86 -12.45 11.81
N LYS A 114 9.79 -12.14 12.73
CA LYS A 114 10.76 -11.05 12.56
C LYS A 114 11.59 -11.20 11.28
N GLU A 115 11.91 -12.44 10.90
CA GLU A 115 12.63 -12.71 9.65
C GLU A 115 11.82 -12.36 8.41
N THR A 116 10.50 -12.55 8.44
CA THR A 116 9.58 -12.17 7.37
C THR A 116 9.46 -10.64 7.29
N LEU A 117 9.19 -9.99 8.43
CA LEU A 117 8.98 -8.53 8.50
C LEU A 117 10.24 -7.75 8.11
N ASN A 118 11.41 -8.13 8.63
CA ASN A 118 12.68 -7.43 8.38
C ASN A 118 13.23 -7.62 6.96
N ARG A 119 12.54 -8.42 6.14
CA ARG A 119 12.90 -8.63 4.74
C ARG A 119 11.79 -8.18 3.79
N LEU A 120 10.83 -7.40 4.31
CA LEU A 120 9.83 -6.75 3.48
C LEU A 120 10.48 -5.71 2.58
N GLN A 121 9.91 -5.61 1.39
CA GLN A 121 10.31 -4.63 0.40
C GLN A 121 9.04 -4.08 -0.24
N LEU A 122 8.85 -2.77 -0.14
CA LEU A 122 7.67 -2.04 -0.57
C LEU A 122 7.98 -1.30 -1.88
N GLY A 123 6.96 -1.09 -2.72
CA GLY A 123 7.09 -0.32 -3.95
C GLY A 123 7.84 -1.02 -5.09
N GLY A 124 8.26 -0.19 -6.05
CA GLY A 124 8.97 -0.58 -7.29
C GLY A 124 10.49 -0.65 -7.12
N GLU A 125 11.21 -0.68 -8.25
CA GLU A 125 12.69 -0.58 -8.33
C GLU A 125 13.48 -1.58 -7.44
N ARG A 126 12.87 -2.73 -7.16
CA ARG A 126 13.39 -3.72 -6.21
C ARG A 126 14.74 -4.30 -6.63
N THR A 127 14.99 -4.39 -7.94
CA THR A 127 16.27 -4.87 -8.53
C THR A 127 17.42 -3.92 -8.27
N TYR A 128 17.15 -2.61 -8.10
CA TYR A 128 18.13 -1.61 -7.67
C TYR A 128 18.24 -1.52 -6.14
N GLY A 129 17.56 -2.42 -5.41
CA GLY A 129 17.64 -2.52 -3.95
C GLY A 129 16.73 -1.57 -3.18
N TRP A 130 15.81 -0.88 -3.85
CA TRP A 130 14.92 0.11 -3.25
C TRP A 130 13.83 -0.49 -2.37
N GLY A 131 13.25 0.33 -1.48
CA GLY A 131 12.04 -0.03 -0.74
C GLY A 131 12.21 -1.05 0.38
N ARG A 132 13.46 -1.36 0.79
CA ARG A 132 13.71 -2.23 1.95
C ARG A 132 13.24 -1.53 3.22
N VAL A 133 12.53 -2.26 4.05
CA VAL A 133 12.05 -1.79 5.35
C VAL A 133 12.35 -2.82 6.42
N GLU A 134 12.42 -2.36 7.67
CA GLU A 134 12.54 -3.23 8.84
C GLU A 134 11.51 -2.83 9.90
N SER A 135 11.15 -3.75 10.79
CA SER A 135 10.25 -3.43 11.88
C SER A 135 10.97 -2.61 12.94
N VAL A 136 10.45 -1.43 13.25
CA VAL A 136 10.90 -0.63 14.39
C VAL A 136 10.24 -1.21 15.64
N GLY A 137 10.97 -2.08 16.35
CA GLY A 137 10.47 -2.75 17.55
C GLY A 137 9.47 -3.88 17.27
N GLU A 138 8.64 -4.17 18.26
CA GLU A 138 7.60 -5.20 18.19
C GLU A 138 6.27 -4.63 17.69
N LEU A 139 5.55 -5.38 16.86
CA LEU A 139 4.21 -5.01 16.43
C LEU A 139 3.30 -4.87 17.65
N GLN A 140 2.65 -3.72 17.77
CA GLN A 140 1.72 -3.45 18.86
C GLN A 140 0.28 -3.72 18.39
N PRO A 141 -0.53 -4.45 19.17
CA PRO A 141 -1.98 -4.45 18.97
C PRO A 141 -2.50 -3.02 18.99
N CYS A 142 -3.39 -2.68 18.06
CA CYS A 142 -4.05 -1.39 18.05
C CYS A 142 -5.43 -1.54 18.68
N GLU A 143 -5.60 -0.91 19.85
CA GLU A 143 -6.90 -0.77 20.50
C GLU A 143 -7.44 0.64 20.21
N GLY A 144 -8.60 0.72 19.55
CA GLY A 144 -9.30 1.98 19.32
C GLY A 144 -9.13 2.58 17.92
N PRO A 145 -9.36 3.90 17.78
CA PRO A 145 -9.39 4.56 16.48
C PRO A 145 -8.04 4.57 15.76
N LEU A 146 -8.08 4.39 14.45
CA LEU A 146 -6.91 4.45 13.57
C LEU A 146 -6.55 5.90 13.22
N PHE A 147 -5.28 6.10 12.87
CA PHE A 147 -4.76 7.33 12.26
C PHE A 147 -5.10 8.61 13.05
N GLY A 148 -4.94 8.53 14.37
CA GLY A 148 -5.16 9.67 15.27
C GLY A 148 -6.63 10.02 15.50
N GLY A 149 -7.56 9.07 15.33
CA GLY A 149 -8.98 9.29 15.62
C GLY A 149 -9.88 9.48 14.40
N GLN A 150 -9.32 9.45 13.19
CA GLN A 150 -10.08 9.73 11.96
C GLN A 150 -10.98 8.57 11.52
N TYR A 151 -10.59 7.35 11.87
CA TYR A 151 -11.29 6.13 11.48
C TYR A 151 -11.48 5.23 12.69
N THR A 152 -12.63 4.60 12.77
CA THR A 152 -12.91 3.52 13.74
C THR A 152 -13.06 2.22 12.98
N VAL A 153 -12.67 1.11 13.61
CA VAL A 153 -12.77 -0.23 13.02
C VAL A 153 -13.97 -0.91 13.62
N GLU A 154 -14.82 -1.50 12.78
CA GLU A 154 -15.90 -2.36 13.27
C GLU A 154 -15.30 -3.69 13.77
N PRO A 155 -15.57 -4.08 15.02
CA PRO A 155 -15.01 -5.31 15.58
C PRO A 155 -15.59 -6.55 14.89
N ASP A 156 -14.83 -7.64 14.92
CA ASP A 156 -15.26 -8.99 14.51
C ASP A 156 -15.88 -9.07 13.09
N THR A 157 -15.46 -8.16 12.20
CA THR A 157 -15.96 -8.06 10.83
C THR A 157 -14.85 -8.32 9.83
N TRP A 158 -15.12 -9.17 8.82
CA TRP A 158 -14.17 -9.49 7.75
C TRP A 158 -14.86 -9.46 6.37
N PRO A 159 -14.30 -8.77 5.36
CA PRO A 159 -13.10 -7.91 5.40
C PRO A 159 -13.20 -6.76 6.41
N PRO A 160 -12.08 -6.12 6.82
CA PRO A 160 -12.16 -5.06 7.83
C PRO A 160 -13.00 -3.89 7.36
N VAL A 161 -13.97 -3.50 8.19
CA VAL A 161 -14.84 -2.35 7.93
C VAL A 161 -14.37 -1.15 8.75
N LEU A 162 -14.18 -0.02 8.08
CA LEU A 162 -13.79 1.24 8.66
C LEU A 162 -14.95 2.23 8.58
N THR A 163 -15.26 2.86 9.72
CA THR A 163 -16.17 4.01 9.78
C THR A 163 -15.35 5.29 9.79
N ALA A 164 -15.47 6.07 8.72
CA ALA A 164 -14.90 7.41 8.59
C ALA A 164 -15.71 8.42 9.42
N GLY A 165 -15.02 9.31 10.14
CA GLY A 165 -15.66 10.47 10.75
C GLY A 165 -16.25 11.44 9.72
N GLU A 166 -16.99 12.44 10.17
CA GLU A 166 -17.46 13.52 9.29
C GLU A 166 -16.30 14.46 8.92
N ASN A 167 -16.28 14.92 7.67
CA ASN A 167 -15.28 15.86 7.15
C ASN A 167 -13.82 15.39 7.25
N VAL A 168 -13.57 14.07 7.25
CA VAL A 168 -12.23 13.50 7.21
C VAL A 168 -11.72 13.31 5.78
N ARG A 169 -10.44 12.95 5.65
CA ARG A 169 -9.81 12.62 4.36
C ARG A 169 -9.69 11.12 4.19
N LEU A 170 -9.92 10.64 2.97
CA LEU A 170 -9.61 9.25 2.61
C LEU A 170 -8.13 8.97 2.83
N LEU A 171 -7.84 7.83 3.47
CA LEU A 171 -6.47 7.39 3.78
C LEU A 171 -6.02 6.22 2.91
N ALA A 172 -6.75 5.90 1.85
CA ALA A 172 -6.35 4.98 0.81
C ALA A 172 -7.09 5.34 -0.48
N HIS A 173 -6.69 4.70 -1.58
CA HIS A 173 -7.51 4.71 -2.78
C HIS A 173 -8.85 4.04 -2.49
N ALA A 174 -9.94 4.66 -2.92
CA ALA A 174 -11.28 4.13 -2.77
C ALA A 174 -12.02 4.10 -4.11
N LEU A 175 -12.77 3.06 -4.41
CA LEU A 175 -13.47 2.92 -5.69
C LEU A 175 -14.44 4.09 -5.93
N ALA A 176 -14.23 4.81 -7.03
CA ALA A 176 -15.13 5.87 -7.48
C ALA A 176 -16.19 5.37 -8.48
N ALA A 177 -15.98 4.18 -9.06
CA ALA A 177 -16.91 3.50 -9.93
C ALA A 177 -16.92 2.00 -9.60
N GLY A 178 -18.08 1.36 -9.82
CA GLY A 178 -18.21 -0.08 -9.65
C GLY A 178 -17.28 -0.84 -10.59
N PHE A 179 -16.79 -1.99 -10.14
CA PHE A 179 -15.80 -2.78 -10.87
C PHE A 179 -16.17 -4.27 -10.82
N ASP A 180 -16.22 -4.92 -11.98
CA ASP A 180 -16.45 -6.36 -12.10
C ASP A 180 -15.12 -7.06 -12.33
N ASP A 181 -14.70 -7.86 -11.35
CA ASP A 181 -13.52 -8.72 -11.44
C ASP A 181 -13.93 -10.18 -11.65
N ASN A 182 -14.24 -10.53 -12.90
CA ASN A 182 -14.60 -11.91 -13.28
C ASN A 182 -15.79 -12.47 -12.48
N GLY A 183 -16.81 -11.65 -12.22
CA GLY A 183 -18.01 -12.00 -11.47
C GLY A 183 -17.99 -11.55 -10.00
N ALA A 184 -16.84 -11.09 -9.48
CA ALA A 184 -16.79 -10.41 -8.19
C ALA A 184 -17.13 -8.93 -8.40
N ILE A 185 -18.28 -8.50 -7.88
CA ILE A 185 -18.74 -7.12 -7.99
C ILE A 185 -18.19 -6.29 -6.83
N HIS A 186 -17.47 -5.24 -7.16
CA HIS A 186 -16.90 -4.29 -6.21
C HIS A 186 -17.64 -2.95 -6.31
N GLN A 187 -18.07 -2.41 -5.16
CA GLN A 187 -18.94 -1.24 -5.13
C GLN A 187 -18.19 0.08 -4.89
N ALA A 188 -18.63 1.13 -5.57
CA ALA A 188 -18.08 2.47 -5.41
C ALA A 188 -18.46 3.09 -4.06
N VAL A 189 -17.50 3.75 -3.41
CA VAL A 189 -17.78 4.52 -2.19
C VAL A 189 -18.62 5.75 -2.50
N ARG A 190 -19.55 6.07 -1.59
CA ARG A 190 -20.45 7.22 -1.70
C ARG A 190 -19.95 8.36 -0.82
N ASN A 191 -20.51 9.56 -1.01
CA ASN A 191 -20.24 10.74 -0.19
C ASN A 191 -18.77 11.18 -0.16
N VAL A 192 -18.01 10.86 -1.21
CA VAL A 192 -16.62 11.29 -1.38
C VAL A 192 -16.52 12.31 -2.50
N GLN A 193 -15.71 13.35 -2.29
CA GLN A 193 -15.37 14.35 -3.31
C GLN A 193 -13.86 14.58 -3.36
N GLY A 194 -13.26 14.38 -4.51
CA GLY A 194 -11.83 14.61 -4.72
C GLY A 194 -11.39 14.26 -6.13
N GLN A 195 -10.08 14.27 -6.35
CA GLN A 195 -9.48 13.79 -7.58
C GLN A 195 -9.70 12.28 -7.73
N ILE A 196 -9.88 11.84 -8.97
CA ILE A 196 -9.96 10.43 -9.33
C ILE A 196 -8.82 10.09 -10.30
N GLU A 197 -8.33 8.85 -10.22
CA GLU A 197 -7.32 8.34 -11.14
C GLU A 197 -7.54 6.84 -11.41
N PRO A 198 -7.06 6.33 -12.55
CA PRO A 198 -6.97 4.89 -12.77
C PRO A 198 -5.82 4.31 -11.93
N LEU A 199 -6.17 3.46 -10.97
CA LEU A 199 -5.20 2.71 -10.18
C LEU A 199 -4.89 1.38 -10.88
N VAL A 200 -3.61 1.13 -11.16
CA VAL A 200 -3.12 -0.10 -11.79
C VAL A 200 -1.97 -0.68 -10.97
N GLY A 201 -2.09 -1.94 -10.58
CA GLY A 201 -1.06 -2.70 -9.88
C GLY A 201 -0.12 -3.42 -10.85
N ARG A 202 1.08 -3.75 -10.36
CA ARG A 202 2.04 -4.64 -11.03
C ARG A 202 2.16 -5.95 -10.23
N GLU A 203 1.60 -7.02 -10.77
CA GLU A 203 1.51 -8.31 -10.11
C GLU A 203 2.72 -9.21 -10.44
N THR A 204 3.19 -9.92 -9.42
CA THR A 204 4.24 -10.94 -9.57
C THR A 204 3.60 -12.32 -9.58
N VAL A 205 3.58 -12.95 -10.75
CA VAL A 205 2.96 -14.27 -10.96
C VAL A 205 3.97 -15.43 -10.99
N SER A 206 5.28 -15.13 -10.93
CA SER A 206 6.33 -16.16 -10.93
C SER A 206 7.65 -15.67 -10.34
N HIS A 207 8.49 -16.61 -9.90
CA HIS A 207 9.75 -16.34 -9.18
C HIS A 207 10.76 -15.46 -9.95
N ASN A 208 10.76 -15.48 -11.29
CA ASN A 208 11.73 -14.77 -12.13
C ASN A 208 11.16 -13.59 -12.92
N ARG A 209 9.87 -13.27 -12.75
CA ARG A 209 9.20 -12.19 -13.51
C ARG A 209 8.36 -11.34 -12.56
N PHE A 210 9.00 -10.32 -12.00
CA PHE A 210 8.39 -9.39 -11.05
C PHE A 210 7.58 -8.32 -11.76
N GLY A 211 6.34 -8.10 -11.30
CA GLY A 211 5.52 -6.97 -11.73
C GLY A 211 5.27 -6.90 -13.25
N ILE A 212 5.23 -8.04 -13.93
CA ILE A 212 5.06 -8.13 -15.38
C ILE A 212 3.60 -8.07 -15.81
N ARG A 213 2.67 -8.44 -14.92
CA ARG A 213 1.23 -8.41 -15.19
C ARG A 213 0.68 -7.11 -14.62
N HIS A 214 -0.05 -6.37 -15.44
CA HIS A 214 -0.83 -5.24 -14.97
C HIS A 214 -2.18 -5.75 -14.48
N SER A 215 -2.62 -5.28 -13.32
CA SER A 215 -4.01 -5.47 -12.90
C SER A 215 -4.93 -4.72 -13.86
N PRO A 216 -6.23 -5.05 -13.91
CA PRO A 216 -7.22 -4.16 -14.49
C PRO A 216 -7.16 -2.77 -13.83
N ALA A 217 -7.47 -1.73 -14.60
CA ALA A 217 -7.54 -0.37 -14.08
C ALA A 217 -8.81 -0.18 -13.25
N ARG A 218 -8.65 0.16 -11.98
CA ARG A 218 -9.75 0.49 -11.07
C ARG A 218 -9.85 2.01 -10.93
N ILE A 219 -11.01 2.60 -11.24
CA ILE A 219 -11.18 4.06 -11.11
C ILE A 219 -11.39 4.39 -9.64
N CYS A 220 -10.41 5.07 -9.05
CA CYS A 220 -10.38 5.33 -7.61
C CYS A 220 -10.33 6.83 -7.31
N TYR A 221 -10.95 7.25 -6.22
CA TYR A 221 -10.57 8.48 -5.53
C TYR A 221 -9.14 8.34 -4.99
N VAL A 222 -8.34 9.40 -5.12
CA VAL A 222 -6.97 9.47 -4.58
C VAL A 222 -7.03 9.70 -3.05
N PRO A 223 -6.08 9.13 -2.26
CA PRO A 223 -5.89 9.52 -0.87
C PRO A 223 -5.87 11.04 -0.70
N GLY A 224 -6.56 11.55 0.33
CA GLY A 224 -6.77 12.99 0.51
C GLY A 224 -8.09 13.52 -0.04
N ALA A 225 -8.86 12.73 -0.79
CA ALA A 225 -10.24 13.08 -1.14
C ALA A 225 -11.11 13.27 0.13
N HIS A 226 -12.10 14.14 0.07
CA HIS A 226 -12.94 14.50 1.22
C HIS A 226 -14.11 13.54 1.37
N VAL A 227 -14.29 13.02 2.58
CA VAL A 227 -15.52 12.33 3.00
C VAL A 227 -16.48 13.40 3.55
N LYS A 228 -17.61 13.63 2.85
CA LYS A 228 -18.57 14.71 3.17
C LYS A 228 -19.46 14.37 4.35
N GLU A 229 -19.83 13.11 4.46
CA GLU A 229 -20.76 12.59 5.45
C GLU A 229 -20.17 11.30 6.03
N LYS A 230 -20.56 10.94 7.25
CA LYS A 230 -20.15 9.68 7.87
C LYS A 230 -20.35 8.52 6.88
N THR A 231 -19.26 7.81 6.57
CA THR A 231 -19.23 6.78 5.52
C THR A 231 -18.54 5.54 6.05
N GLN A 232 -19.14 4.38 5.80
CA GLN A 232 -18.51 3.08 6.03
C GLN A 232 -17.88 2.56 4.75
N VAL A 233 -16.68 2.01 4.88
CA VAL A 233 -15.95 1.39 3.78
C VAL A 233 -15.36 0.07 4.26
N GLN A 234 -15.28 -0.90 3.37
CA GLN A 234 -14.51 -2.12 3.61
C GLN A 234 -13.13 -2.02 2.95
N ILE A 235 -12.12 -2.60 3.57
CA ILE A 235 -10.81 -2.76 2.92
C ILE A 235 -10.88 -3.98 2.00
N GLY A 236 -11.03 -3.74 0.71
CA GLY A 236 -11.03 -4.75 -0.33
C GLY A 236 -9.62 -5.22 -0.73
N PRO A 237 -9.54 -6.04 -1.79
CA PRO A 237 -8.27 -6.55 -2.31
C PRO A 237 -7.25 -5.44 -2.58
N PHE A 238 -5.98 -5.74 -2.32
CA PHE A 238 -4.85 -4.80 -2.47
C PHE A 238 -4.94 -3.53 -1.58
N GLY A 239 -5.82 -3.51 -0.58
CA GLY A 239 -6.01 -2.36 0.31
C GLY A 239 -6.84 -1.23 -0.31
N ILE A 240 -7.57 -1.51 -1.40
CA ILE A 240 -8.48 -0.55 -2.04
C ILE A 240 -9.79 -0.52 -1.26
N TRP A 241 -10.29 0.66 -0.95
CA TRP A 241 -11.53 0.80 -0.19
C TRP A 241 -12.75 0.73 -1.09
N GLU A 242 -13.76 0.02 -0.62
CA GLU A 242 -14.98 -0.28 -1.37
C GLU A 242 -16.19 0.04 -0.49
N ALA A 243 -17.34 0.37 -1.10
CA ALA A 243 -18.57 0.43 -0.33
C ALA A 243 -18.93 -0.97 0.17
N MET A 244 -19.62 -1.03 1.31
CA MET A 244 -20.23 -2.29 1.74
C MET A 244 -21.37 -2.65 0.79
N ASP A 245 -21.64 -3.95 0.64
CA ASP A 245 -22.81 -4.39 -0.10
C ASP A 245 -24.08 -3.86 0.58
N ASP A 246 -24.94 -3.18 -0.19
CA ASP A 246 -26.31 -2.87 0.22
C ASP A 246 -27.03 -4.22 0.47
N ILE A 247 -27.24 -4.60 1.74
CA ILE A 247 -28.08 -5.76 2.13
C ILE A 247 -29.55 -5.46 1.87
#